data_AF-A0A367J5X9-F1
#
_entry.id   AF-A0A367J5X9-F1
#
_cell.length_a   1.000
_cell.length_b   1.000
_cell.length_c   1.000
_cell.angle_alpha   90.00
_cell.angle_beta   90.00
_cell.angle_gamma   90.00
#
_symmetry.space_group_name_H-M   'P 1'
#
loop_
_entity.id
_entity.type
_entity.pdbx_description
1 polymer ?
#
loop_
_entity_poly.entity_id
_entity_poly.type
_entity_poly.pdbx_seq_one_letter_code
_entity_poly.pdbx_strand_id
1 'polypeptide(L)'
;MLWNSSNDVSLSSDGLTMTLPQLVVEYLGSIHKRKPQRPASVPTDIYIASNSKSSAIVNRVKRLMLKENYNTVTIHGLGAMVTRAISIALRAQETLNNQIELKPTTETIALTDDIIPDDMVCGIDYVCVCG
;
A
#
# COMPACT_ATOMS: atom_id res chain seq x y z
N MET A 1 -10.76 -42.13 11.44
CA MET A 1 -9.62 -42.33 10.53
C MET A 1 -8.48 -41.49 11.05
N LEU A 2 -7.57 -42.14 11.78
CA LEU A 2 -6.30 -41.60 12.27
C LEU A 2 -5.27 -41.84 11.17
N TRP A 3 -4.49 -40.81 10.81
CA TRP A 3 -3.30 -40.98 9.99
C TRP A 3 -2.11 -40.48 10.80
N ASN A 4 -1.40 -41.44 11.39
CA ASN A 4 -0.02 -41.30 11.82
C ASN A 4 0.86 -41.82 10.66
N SER A 5 1.85 -41.05 10.23
CA SER A 5 3.06 -41.62 9.61
C SER A 5 4.19 -40.61 9.58
N SER A 6 5.16 -40.89 10.45
CA SER A 6 6.61 -40.75 10.29
C SER A 6 7.12 -39.91 9.13
N ASN A 7 7.73 -38.77 9.46
CA ASN A 7 8.83 -38.23 8.66
C ASN A 7 10.12 -38.87 9.18
N ASP A 8 10.59 -39.90 8.48
CA ASP A 8 11.92 -40.48 8.65
C ASP A 8 12.96 -39.46 8.15
N VAL A 9 13.84 -39.03 9.06
CA VAL A 9 15.05 -38.27 8.72
C VAL A 9 16.12 -39.28 8.29
N SER A 10 16.37 -39.37 6.99
CA SER A 10 17.52 -40.09 6.44
C SER A 10 18.79 -39.25 6.59
N LEU A 11 19.74 -39.72 7.41
CA LEU A 11 21.12 -39.23 7.39
C LEU A 11 21.80 -39.74 6.10
N SER A 12 22.10 -38.84 5.17
CA SER A 12 23.10 -39.09 4.13
C SER A 12 24.43 -38.46 4.57
N SER A 13 25.35 -39.31 5.01
CA SER A 13 26.78 -39.02 4.99
C SER A 13 27.21 -38.89 3.53
N ASP A 14 27.71 -37.72 3.16
CA ASP A 14 28.71 -37.45 2.11
C ASP A 14 28.37 -36.16 1.34
N GLY A 15 29.26 -35.17 1.45
CA GLY A 15 29.23 -33.96 0.61
C GLY A 15 29.10 -32.67 1.39
N LEU A 16 30.15 -31.86 1.30
CA LEU A 16 30.24 -30.47 1.77
C LEU A 16 29.04 -29.67 1.23
N THR A 17 27.99 -29.52 2.04
CA THR A 17 26.98 -28.47 1.82
C THR A 17 27.19 -27.47 2.94
N MET A 18 27.79 -26.33 2.58
CA MET A 18 27.71 -25.14 3.42
C MET A 18 26.26 -24.68 3.38
N THR A 19 25.43 -25.23 4.26
CA THR A 19 24.16 -24.60 4.60
C THR A 19 24.51 -23.35 5.38
N LEU A 20 24.71 -22.24 4.67
CA LEU A 20 24.65 -20.92 5.27
C LEU A 20 23.36 -20.91 6.10
N PRO A 21 23.40 -20.70 7.43
CA PRO A 21 22.18 -20.32 8.10
C PRO A 21 21.72 -19.07 7.35
N GLN A 22 20.54 -19.13 6.73
CA GLN A 22 19.84 -17.91 6.39
C GLN A 22 19.74 -17.17 7.70
N LEU A 23 20.67 -16.24 7.92
CA LEU A 23 20.56 -15.21 8.93
C LEU A 23 19.30 -14.46 8.52
N VAL A 24 18.17 -14.89 9.07
CA VAL A 24 17.02 -14.03 9.25
C VAL A 24 17.55 -12.98 10.21
N VAL A 25 18.18 -11.95 9.65
CA VAL A 25 18.51 -10.76 10.41
C VAL A 25 17.15 -10.14 10.70
N GLU A 26 16.63 -10.49 11.87
CA GLU A 26 15.48 -9.83 12.46
C GLU A 26 15.99 -8.43 12.81
N TYR A 27 15.96 -7.52 11.82
CA TYR A 27 16.20 -6.12 12.06
C TYR A 27 15.03 -5.63 12.92
N LEU A 28 15.21 -5.70 14.24
CA LEU A 28 14.44 -4.93 15.21
C LEU A 28 14.72 -3.47 14.86
N GLY A 29 13.77 -2.88 14.14
CA GLY A 29 13.91 -1.54 13.61
C GLY A 29 12.54 -0.96 13.38
N SER A 30 12.37 0.30 13.78
CA SER A 30 11.14 1.02 13.52
C SER A 30 11.05 1.39 12.04
N ILE A 31 10.01 0.88 11.36
CA ILE A 31 9.70 1.23 9.97
C ILE A 31 8.83 2.48 9.97
N HIS A 32 9.33 3.56 9.37
CA HIS A 32 8.59 4.79 9.17
C HIS A 32 8.12 4.92 7.72
N LYS A 33 6.80 4.82 7.50
CA LYS A 33 6.20 4.94 6.18
C LYS A 33 6.05 6.40 5.76
N ARG A 34 6.60 6.77 4.60
CA ARG A 34 6.42 8.13 4.07
C ARG A 34 5.09 8.25 3.34
N LYS A 35 4.61 9.50 3.22
CA LYS A 35 3.51 9.79 2.30
C LYS A 35 4.01 9.65 0.85
N PRO A 36 3.17 9.15 -0.07
CA PRO A 36 3.52 9.13 -1.48
C PRO A 36 3.85 10.54 -1.97
N GLN A 37 4.97 10.68 -2.69
CA GLN A 37 5.29 11.92 -3.38
C GLN A 37 4.34 12.07 -4.56
N ARG A 38 3.65 13.20 -4.65
CA ARG A 38 2.63 13.42 -5.68
C ARG A 38 2.73 14.82 -6.29
N PRO A 39 2.33 14.99 -7.56
CA PRO A 39 2.19 16.31 -8.17
C PRO A 39 1.12 17.15 -7.46
N ALA A 40 1.04 18.43 -7.82
CA ALA A 40 0.07 19.36 -7.24
C ALA A 40 -1.36 18.80 -7.32
N SER A 41 -2.13 18.97 -6.24
CA SER A 41 -3.48 18.43 -6.16
C SER A 41 -4.42 19.21 -7.08
N VAL A 42 -4.92 18.54 -8.11
CA VAL A 42 -5.98 19.07 -8.97
C VAL A 42 -7.33 18.91 -8.26
N PRO A 43 -8.27 19.88 -8.36
CA PRO A 43 -9.58 19.78 -7.69
C PRO A 43 -10.42 18.58 -8.13
N THR A 44 -10.22 18.09 -9.36
CA THR A 44 -10.88 16.91 -9.94
C THR A 44 -10.40 15.59 -9.37
N ASP A 45 -9.22 15.57 -8.74
CA ASP A 45 -8.61 14.34 -8.24
C ASP A 45 -8.93 14.19 -6.75
N ILE A 46 -9.63 13.10 -6.42
CA ILE A 46 -10.06 12.78 -5.07
C ILE A 46 -9.30 11.56 -4.57
N TYR A 47 -8.43 11.77 -3.60
CA TYR A 47 -7.71 10.70 -2.91
C TYR A 47 -8.50 10.21 -1.70
N ILE A 48 -8.70 8.91 -1.61
CA ILE A 48 -9.44 8.30 -0.51
C ILE A 48 -8.48 7.91 0.62
N ALA A 49 -8.67 8.55 1.77
CA ALA A 49 -8.07 8.12 3.02
C ALA A 49 -9.02 7.18 3.80
N SER A 50 -8.45 6.35 4.67
CA SER A 50 -9.20 5.39 5.50
C SER A 50 -10.25 6.05 6.40
N ASN A 51 -9.94 7.23 6.95
CA ASN A 51 -10.83 8.00 7.82
C ASN A 51 -11.91 8.83 7.11
N SER A 52 -11.85 8.93 5.77
CA SER A 52 -12.76 9.81 5.02
C SER A 52 -14.18 9.23 4.99
N LYS A 53 -15.23 10.04 5.16
CA LYS A 53 -16.63 9.55 5.11
C LYS A 53 -17.07 9.35 3.65
N SER A 54 -17.65 8.19 3.33
CA SER A 54 -18.09 7.86 1.95
C SER A 54 -19.16 8.81 1.43
N SER A 55 -20.16 9.16 2.24
CA SER A 55 -21.22 10.13 1.89
C SER A 55 -20.67 11.51 1.57
N ALA A 56 -19.65 11.97 2.31
CA ALA A 56 -19.01 13.25 2.06
C ALA A 56 -18.28 13.27 0.72
N ILE A 57 -17.63 12.16 0.35
CA ILE A 57 -16.96 12.02 -0.95
C ILE A 57 -17.99 11.99 -2.08
N VAL A 58 -19.07 11.23 -1.96
CA VAL A 58 -20.15 11.20 -2.98
C VAL A 58 -20.75 12.59 -3.18
N ASN A 59 -21.03 13.32 -2.10
CA ASN A 59 -21.53 14.70 -2.18
C ASN A 59 -20.51 15.65 -2.84
N ARG A 60 -19.22 15.44 -2.59
CA ARG A 60 -18.15 16.19 -3.26
C ARG A 60 -18.12 15.91 -4.76
N VAL A 61 -18.20 14.63 -5.18
CA VAL A 61 -18.27 14.24 -6.59
C VAL A 61 -19.48 14.90 -7.26
N LYS A 62 -20.66 14.82 -6.63
CA LYS A 62 -21.88 15.48 -7.12
C LYS A 62 -21.71 16.98 -7.28
N ARG A 63 -21.05 17.65 -6.32
CA ARG A 63 -20.77 19.08 -6.40
C ARG A 63 -19.84 19.42 -7.56
N LEU A 64 -18.75 18.67 -7.73
CA LEU A 64 -17.78 18.90 -8.81
C LEU A 64 -18.43 18.76 -10.19
N MET A 65 -19.27 17.73 -10.38
CA MET A 65 -19.91 17.51 -11.68
C MET A 65 -21.09 18.44 -11.94
N LEU A 66 -21.96 18.71 -10.95
CA LEU A 66 -23.18 19.50 -11.18
C LEU A 66 -23.00 21.01 -10.99
N LYS A 67 -22.18 21.45 -10.03
CA LYS A 67 -22.00 22.89 -9.74
C LYS A 67 -20.79 23.47 -10.46
N GLU A 68 -19.69 22.74 -10.46
CA GLU A 68 -18.42 23.20 -11.04
C GLU A 68 -18.26 22.75 -12.50
N ASN A 69 -19.20 21.95 -13.02
CA ASN A 69 -19.30 21.51 -14.41
C ASN A 69 -18.03 20.84 -14.96
N TYR A 70 -17.33 20.08 -14.12
CA TYR A 70 -16.20 19.26 -14.58
C TYR A 70 -16.72 18.04 -15.34
N ASN A 71 -16.15 17.80 -16.52
CA ASN A 71 -16.50 16.65 -17.36
C ASN A 71 -16.01 15.31 -16.76
N THR A 72 -14.88 15.33 -16.05
CA THR A 72 -14.23 14.13 -15.50
C THR A 72 -13.76 14.37 -14.07
N VAL A 73 -14.01 13.39 -13.20
CA VAL A 73 -13.56 13.38 -11.80
C VAL A 73 -12.89 12.03 -11.54
N THR A 74 -11.69 12.05 -10.99
CA THR A 74 -10.89 10.85 -10.77
C THR A 74 -10.87 10.51 -9.28
N ILE A 75 -11.14 9.25 -8.94
CA ILE A 75 -11.11 8.75 -7.57
C ILE A 75 -9.93 7.80 -7.43
N HIS A 76 -8.95 8.17 -6.62
CA HIS A 76 -7.77 7.37 -6.35
C HIS A 76 -7.88 6.64 -5.02
N GLY A 77 -7.60 5.34 -5.05
CA GLY A 77 -7.43 4.49 -3.87
C GLY A 77 -6.12 3.73 -3.97
N LEU A 78 -5.32 3.73 -2.90
CA LEU A 78 -4.05 3.01 -2.84
C LEU A 78 -4.18 1.79 -1.91
N GLY A 79 -3.67 0.63 -2.36
CA GLY A 79 -3.63 -0.61 -1.58
C GLY A 79 -4.99 -1.00 -1.01
N ALA A 80 -5.10 -1.07 0.32
CA ALA A 80 -6.34 -1.44 1.02
C ALA A 80 -7.54 -0.53 0.71
N MET A 81 -7.30 0.69 0.19
CA MET A 81 -8.37 1.64 -0.14
C MET A 81 -8.98 1.44 -1.53
N VAL A 82 -8.43 0.56 -2.38
CA VAL A 82 -8.93 0.32 -3.75
C VAL A 82 -10.38 -0.18 -3.73
N THR A 83 -10.68 -1.22 -2.94
CA THR A 83 -12.05 -1.76 -2.83
C THR A 83 -13.05 -0.70 -2.39
N ARG A 84 -12.63 0.14 -1.44
CA ARG A 84 -13.43 1.24 -0.91
C ARG A 84 -13.68 2.33 -1.96
N ALA A 85 -12.67 2.63 -2.78
CA ALA A 85 -12.79 3.56 -3.89
C ALA A 85 -13.83 3.10 -4.91
N ILE A 86 -13.78 1.80 -5.28
CA ILE A 86 -14.76 1.19 -6.18
C ILE A 86 -16.18 1.31 -5.61
N SER A 87 -16.37 0.96 -4.33
CA SER A 87 -17.69 1.08 -3.69
C SER A 87 -18.22 2.53 -3.67
N ILE A 88 -17.34 3.51 -3.49
CA ILE A 88 -17.71 4.94 -3.51
C ILE A 88 -18.07 5.38 -4.93
N ALA A 89 -17.32 4.94 -5.93
CA ALA A 89 -17.59 5.25 -7.34
C ALA A 89 -18.95 4.71 -7.79
N LEU A 90 -19.28 3.47 -7.42
CA LEU A 90 -20.60 2.86 -7.69
C LEU A 90 -21.73 3.65 -7.03
N ARG A 91 -21.59 4.00 -5.75
CA ARG A 91 -22.58 4.84 -5.04
C ARG A 91 -22.74 6.22 -5.67
N ALA A 92 -21.65 6.81 -6.18
CA ALA A 92 -21.71 8.08 -6.89
C ALA A 92 -22.49 7.95 -8.21
N GLN A 93 -22.30 6.86 -8.95
CA GLN A 93 -23.06 6.56 -10.16
C GLN A 93 -24.56 6.40 -9.88
N GLU A 94 -24.93 5.64 -8.84
CA GLU A 94 -26.32 5.48 -8.40
C GLU A 94 -26.94 6.83 -8.00
N THR A 95 -26.19 7.67 -7.27
CA THR A 95 -26.64 8.99 -6.80
C THR A 95 -26.85 9.98 -7.96
N LEU A 96 -26.17 9.76 -9.08
CA LEU A 96 -26.29 10.56 -10.31
C LEU A 96 -27.21 9.90 -11.35
N ASN A 97 -28.04 8.94 -10.92
CA ASN A 97 -29.01 8.25 -11.77
C ASN A 97 -28.38 7.56 -12.99
N ASN A 98 -27.17 7.00 -12.84
CA ASN A 98 -26.43 6.31 -13.90
C ASN A 98 -26.13 7.17 -15.15
N GLN A 99 -26.11 8.49 -15.00
CA GLN A 99 -25.75 9.43 -16.08
C GLN A 99 -24.24 9.50 -16.35
N ILE A 100 -23.43 8.88 -15.47
CA ILE A 100 -21.97 8.90 -15.56
C ILE A 100 -21.43 7.52 -15.95
N GLU A 101 -20.42 7.52 -16.81
CA GLU A 101 -19.65 6.33 -17.19
C GLU A 101 -18.49 6.12 -16.21
N LEU A 102 -18.30 4.88 -15.76
CA LEU A 102 -17.18 4.52 -14.89
C LEU A 102 -16.06 3.88 -15.73
N LYS A 103 -14.88 4.49 -15.71
CA LYS A 103 -13.69 3.99 -16.40
C LYS A 103 -12.61 3.57 -15.38
N PRO A 104 -12.48 2.29 -15.04
CA PRO A 104 -11.44 1.84 -14.13
C PRO A 104 -10.07 1.93 -14.79
N THR A 105 -9.14 2.64 -14.16
CA THR A 105 -7.73 2.73 -14.57
C THR A 105 -6.83 2.22 -13.46
N THR A 106 -5.69 1.64 -13.82
CA THR A 106 -4.67 1.19 -12.87
C THR A 106 -3.41 2.02 -13.06
N GLU A 107 -2.80 2.39 -11.94
CA GLU A 107 -1.58 3.20 -11.91
C GLU A 107 -0.59 2.58 -10.92
N THR A 108 0.69 2.67 -11.24
CA THR A 108 1.77 2.23 -10.36
C THR A 108 2.43 3.46 -9.74
N ILE A 109 2.44 3.52 -8.41
CA ILE A 109 3.00 4.64 -7.65
C ILE A 109 4.18 4.11 -6.82
N ALA A 110 5.34 4.74 -6.96
CA ALA A 110 6.52 4.42 -6.16
C ALA A 110 6.37 4.96 -4.74
N LEU A 111 6.64 4.10 -3.74
CA LEU A 111 6.64 4.46 -2.31
C LEU A 111 8.04 4.22 -1.76
N THR A 112 8.51 5.18 -0.97
CA THR A 112 9.79 5.09 -0.26
C THR A 112 9.51 5.07 1.22
N ASP A 113 9.93 4.00 1.90
CA ASP A 113 9.82 3.87 3.36
C ASP A 113 11.21 3.99 3.99
N ASP A 114 11.25 4.54 5.20
CA ASP A 114 12.47 4.63 6.00
C ASP A 114 12.53 3.45 6.97
N ILE A 115 13.71 2.83 7.06
CA ILE A 115 13.99 1.76 8.02
C ILE A 115 15.04 2.32 8.98
N ILE A 116 14.67 2.48 10.25
CA ILE A 116 15.58 2.93 11.31
C ILE A 116 15.96 1.67 12.12
N PRO A 117 17.21 1.17 12.00
CA PRO A 117 17.66 0.04 12.81
C PRO A 117 17.81 0.46 14.28
N ASP A 118 17.36 -0.38 15.21
CA ASP A 118 17.48 -0.10 16.65
C ASP A 118 18.94 -0.24 17.15
N ASP A 119 19.79 -0.92 16.36
CA ASP A 119 21.21 -1.18 16.66
C ASP A 119 22.16 -0.09 16.16
N MET A 120 21.69 1.15 15.97
CA MET A 120 22.59 2.29 15.78
C MET A 120 23.24 2.63 17.12
N VAL A 121 24.26 1.86 17.50
CA VAL A 121 25.25 2.31 18.48
C VAL A 121 25.90 3.55 17.86
N CYS A 122 25.48 4.73 18.34
CA CYS A 122 26.19 5.97 18.08
C CYS A 122 27.53 5.86 18.81
N GLY A 123 28.47 5.16 18.20
CA GLY A 123 29.87 5.26 18.53
C GLY A 123 30.25 6.72 18.37
N ILE A 124 30.74 7.30 19.45
CA ILE A 124 31.48 8.55 19.46
C ILE A 124 32.59 8.35 18.41
N ASP A 125 32.38 8.90 17.22
CA ASP A 125 33.30 9.10 16.09
C ASP A 125 32.58 8.84 14.76
N TYR A 126 32.17 9.95 14.14
CA TYR A 126 31.54 10.06 12.84
C TYR A 126 32.39 9.46 11.71
N VAL A 127 32.41 8.14 11.53
CA VAL A 127 32.83 7.51 10.26
C VAL A 127 32.02 6.24 10.02
N CYS A 128 31.04 6.31 9.11
CA CYS A 128 30.46 5.11 8.51
C CYS A 128 31.35 4.66 7.35
N VAL A 129 32.11 3.57 7.52
CA VAL A 129 32.76 2.86 6.41
C VAL A 129 32.13 1.48 6.30
N CYS A 130 31.62 1.13 5.11
CA CYS A 130 31.28 -0.25 4.78
C CYS A 130 32.59 -1.04 4.62
N GLY A 131 32.81 -2.02 5.49
CA GLY A 131 33.85 -3.05 5.39
C GLY A 131 33.25 -4.40 5.65
#